data_AF-Q9WV62-F1
#
_entry.id   AF-Q9WV62-F1
#
_cell.length_a   1.000
_cell.length_b   1.000
_cell.length_c   1.000
_cell.angle_alpha   90.00
_cell.angle_beta   90.00
_cell.angle_gamma   90.00
#
_symmetry.space_group_name_H-M   'P 1'
#
loop_
_entity.id
_entity.type
_entity.pdbx_description
1 polymer ?
#
loop_
_entity_poly.entity_id
_entity_poly.type
_entity_poly.pdbx_seq_one_letter_code
_entity_poly.pdbx_strand_id
1 'polypeptide(L)'
;EEGELGEDGEKRKKRRDQAGKKKVSPDKMMEMQAKIDEERKALETKLDMEEEERNKARAELERREKDLLKAQQEHQSLLEKLSALEKKVIVGGVDLLAKAEEQEKLLEESNMELEERRKRAEQLRKELEEKEQERLDIEEKYTSLQEEAQGKTKKLKKVWTMLMAAKSEMADLQQEHQREIEGLLENIRQLSRELRLQMLIIDNFIPQDYQEMIENYVHWNEDIGEWQLKCVAYTGNNMRKQTPVPDKKERDP
;
A
#
# COMPACT_ATOMS: atom_id res chain seq x y z
N GLU A 1 28.70 7.45 -12.66
CA GLU A 1 28.52 8.90 -12.43
C GLU A 1 27.70 9.02 -11.16
N GLU A 2 28.13 9.64 -10.07
CA GLU A 2 29.21 10.58 -9.73
C GLU A 2 29.67 10.15 -8.31
N GLY A 3 30.92 10.23 -7.86
CA GLY A 3 31.88 11.31 -8.01
C GLY A 3 32.01 12.02 -6.65
N GLU A 4 32.96 11.54 -5.84
CA GLU A 4 33.77 12.23 -4.80
C GLU A 4 33.12 13.14 -3.73
N LEU A 5 33.57 13.00 -2.47
CA LEU A 5 34.54 13.92 -1.85
C LEU A 5 34.82 13.50 -0.40
N GLY A 6 36.11 13.33 -0.09
CA GLY A 6 36.61 13.13 1.27
C GLY A 6 36.93 14.45 1.98
N GLU A 7 37.02 14.40 3.30
CA GLU A 7 37.69 15.39 4.15
C GLU A 7 38.31 14.63 5.33
N ASP A 8 39.64 14.48 5.38
CA ASP A 8 40.63 15.42 5.92
C ASP A 8 40.70 15.48 7.46
N GLY A 9 41.51 14.57 8.02
CA GLY A 9 42.75 14.98 8.68
C GLY A 9 42.67 15.87 9.94
N GLU A 10 42.14 15.37 11.05
CA GLU A 10 42.33 16.01 12.37
C GLU A 10 43.78 15.86 12.89
N LYS A 11 44.63 16.85 12.60
CA LYS A 11 45.92 17.04 13.29
C LYS A 11 45.72 17.70 14.65
N ARG A 12 45.60 16.90 15.70
CA ARG A 12 45.70 17.33 17.12
C ARG A 12 47.06 17.99 17.41
N LYS A 13 47.07 19.32 17.50
CA LYS A 13 48.22 20.11 17.95
C LYS A 13 48.32 20.01 19.49
N LYS A 14 49.27 19.21 19.99
CA LYS A 14 49.64 19.18 21.42
C LYS A 14 50.10 20.58 21.85
N ARG A 15 49.33 21.22 22.73
CA ARG A 15 49.77 22.41 23.48
C ARG A 15 50.91 22.00 24.40
N ARG A 16 52.02 22.73 24.29
CA ARG A 16 53.24 22.56 25.07
C ARG A 16 53.04 23.29 26.39
N ASP A 17 52.93 22.53 27.48
CA ASP A 17 52.87 23.06 28.84
C ASP A 17 54.18 23.81 29.15
N GLN A 18 54.10 25.14 29.19
CA GLN A 18 55.17 25.96 29.77
C GLN A 18 55.01 25.92 31.29
N ALA A 19 55.89 25.15 31.93
CA ALA A 19 56.09 25.13 33.36
C ALA A 19 56.22 26.56 33.91
N GLY A 20 55.28 26.94 34.77
CA GLY A 20 55.28 28.23 35.46
C GLY A 20 56.51 28.38 36.34
N LYS A 21 57.43 29.27 35.94
CA LYS A 21 58.37 29.89 36.88
C LYS A 21 57.53 30.53 37.99
N LYS A 22 57.74 30.08 39.24
CA LYS A 22 57.14 30.68 40.44
C LYS A 22 57.43 32.19 40.41
N LYS A 23 56.38 32.98 40.15
CA LYS A 23 56.47 34.45 40.19
C LYS A 23 56.71 34.86 41.63
N VAL A 24 57.76 35.65 41.84
CA VAL A 24 58.11 36.21 43.15
C VAL A 24 57.04 37.25 43.51
N SER A 25 56.51 37.17 44.73
CA SER A 25 55.49 38.11 45.23
C SER A 25 56.08 39.54 45.28
N PRO A 26 55.29 40.61 45.05
CA PRO A 26 55.74 41.99 45.18
C PRO A 26 56.50 42.28 46.48
N ASP A 27 56.04 41.71 47.60
CA ASP A 27 56.70 41.84 48.91
C ASP A 27 58.09 41.20 48.95
N LYS A 28 58.27 40.06 48.26
CA LYS A 28 59.55 39.36 48.16
C LYS A 28 60.53 40.07 47.23
N MET A 29 60.05 40.84 46.24
CA MET A 29 60.92 41.67 45.39
C MET A 29 61.44 42.91 46.13
N MET A 30 60.63 43.52 47.02
CA MET A 30 61.10 44.60 47.91
C MET A 30 62.10 44.11 48.95
N GLU A 31 61.87 42.95 49.56
CA GLU A 31 62.81 42.36 50.53
C GLU A 31 64.16 41.99 49.87
N MET A 32 64.12 41.54 48.62
CA MET A 32 65.33 41.23 47.84
C MET A 32 66.09 42.50 47.43
N GLN A 33 65.39 43.59 47.13
CA GLN A 33 66.01 44.89 46.85
C GLN A 33 66.71 45.45 48.09
N ALA A 34 66.06 45.38 49.26
CA ALA A 34 66.64 45.82 50.52
C ALA A 34 67.91 45.03 50.90
N LYS A 35 67.92 43.71 50.66
CA LYS A 35 69.09 42.85 50.89
C LYS A 35 70.25 43.17 49.94
N ILE A 36 69.96 43.47 48.68
CA ILE A 36 70.99 43.88 47.69
C ILE A 36 71.59 45.25 48.07
N ASP A 37 70.79 46.20 48.56
CA ASP A 37 71.25 47.51 49.00
C ASP A 37 72.09 47.43 50.30
N GLU A 38 71.73 46.54 51.22
CA GLU A 38 72.54 46.22 52.41
C GLU A 38 73.85 45.53 52.04
N GLU A 39 73.84 44.54 51.14
CA GLU A 39 75.05 43.88 50.63
C GLU A 39 75.97 44.87 49.89
N ARG A 40 75.40 45.82 49.13
CA ARG A 40 76.12 46.90 48.44
C ARG A 40 76.80 47.86 49.44
N LYS A 41 76.09 48.27 50.50
CA LYS A 41 76.68 49.10 51.57
C LYS A 41 77.75 48.35 52.36
N ALA A 42 77.55 47.07 52.65
CA ALA A 42 78.53 46.24 53.35
C ALA A 42 79.82 46.07 52.52
N LEU A 43 79.70 45.92 51.20
CA LEU A 43 80.85 45.86 50.26
C LEU A 43 81.58 47.20 50.11
N GLU A 44 80.91 48.33 50.34
CA GLU A 44 81.54 49.67 50.31
C GLU A 44 82.34 49.97 51.59
N THR A 45 81.94 49.39 52.73
CA THR A 45 82.59 49.59 54.04
C THR A 45 83.79 48.67 54.32
N LYS A 46 83.98 47.57 53.57
CA LYS A 46 85.14 46.66 53.73
C LYS A 46 86.26 47.07 52.78
N LEU A 47 87.29 47.74 53.30
CA LEU A 47 88.40 48.33 52.54
C LEU A 47 89.71 47.52 52.56
N ASP A 48 89.70 46.27 53.06
CA ASP A 48 90.86 45.35 53.08
C ASP A 48 90.50 43.98 52.46
N MET A 49 90.30 43.93 51.15
CA MET A 49 90.21 42.67 50.40
C MET A 49 90.89 42.80 49.03
N GLU A 50 91.49 41.70 48.58
CA GLU A 50 92.16 41.59 47.27
C GLU A 50 91.25 42.04 46.13
N GLU A 51 91.79 42.84 45.21
CA GLU A 51 91.07 43.58 44.17
C GLU A 51 90.25 42.66 43.23
N GLU A 52 90.63 41.39 43.10
CA GLU A 52 89.89 40.39 42.31
C GLU A 52 88.61 39.88 42.98
N GLU A 53 88.57 39.71 44.31
CA GLU A 53 87.36 39.26 45.01
C GLU A 53 86.32 40.37 45.10
N ARG A 54 86.77 41.62 45.28
CA ARG A 54 85.90 42.81 45.24
C ARG A 54 85.24 42.97 43.87
N ASN A 55 85.98 42.75 42.78
CA ASN A 55 85.42 42.82 41.43
C ASN A 55 84.44 41.68 41.12
N LYS A 56 84.69 40.45 41.59
CA LYS A 56 83.74 39.34 41.47
C LYS A 56 82.45 39.58 42.26
N ALA A 57 82.56 40.04 43.51
CA ALA A 57 81.42 40.35 44.35
C ALA A 57 80.59 41.53 43.80
N ARG A 58 81.25 42.56 43.25
CA ARG A 58 80.58 43.68 42.58
C ARG A 58 79.88 43.24 41.29
N ALA A 59 80.50 42.36 40.50
CA ALA A 59 79.90 41.80 39.30
C ALA A 59 78.71 40.87 39.61
N GLU A 60 78.76 40.13 40.71
CA GLU A 60 77.63 39.29 41.16
C GLU A 60 76.48 40.15 41.69
N LEU A 61 76.75 41.20 42.47
CA LEU A 61 75.74 42.18 42.86
C LEU A 61 75.12 42.87 41.65
N GLU A 62 75.92 43.29 40.67
CA GLU A 62 75.41 43.92 39.45
C GLU A 62 74.55 42.95 38.62
N ARG A 63 74.89 41.64 38.61
CA ARG A 63 74.03 40.60 38.00
C ARG A 63 72.72 40.44 38.75
N ARG A 64 72.75 40.38 40.09
CA ARG A 64 71.54 40.27 40.93
C ARG A 64 70.64 41.50 40.78
N GLU A 65 71.20 42.71 40.73
CA GLU A 65 70.48 43.96 40.45
C GLU A 65 69.83 43.92 39.06
N LYS A 66 70.57 43.51 38.02
CA LYS A 66 70.04 43.39 36.65
C LYS A 66 68.92 42.36 36.54
N ASP A 67 69.01 41.24 37.24
CA ASP A 67 67.98 40.20 37.21
C ASP A 67 66.73 40.59 38.03
N LEU A 68 66.89 41.32 39.14
CA LEU A 68 65.78 41.89 39.89
C LEU A 68 65.06 42.99 39.07
N LEU A 69 65.82 43.85 38.39
CA LEU A 69 65.27 44.86 37.49
C LEU A 69 64.47 44.22 36.33
N LYS A 70 64.99 43.14 35.72
CA LYS A 70 64.25 42.38 34.70
C LYS A 70 62.98 41.77 35.28
N ALA A 71 63.03 41.20 36.49
CA ALA A 71 61.85 40.63 37.14
C ALA A 71 60.79 41.71 37.47
N GLN A 72 61.20 42.89 37.90
CA GLN A 72 60.32 44.04 38.10
C GLN A 72 59.70 44.51 36.78
N GLN A 73 60.51 44.66 35.72
CA GLN A 73 60.03 45.02 34.39
C GLN A 73 59.04 43.97 33.84
N GLU A 74 59.32 42.68 34.02
CA GLU A 74 58.42 41.60 33.64
C GLU A 74 57.12 41.66 34.45
N HIS A 75 57.18 41.88 35.76
CA HIS A 75 56.01 42.02 36.63
C HIS A 75 55.16 43.23 36.25
N GLN A 76 55.79 44.37 35.99
CA GLN A 76 55.11 45.60 35.56
C GLN A 76 54.48 45.42 34.17
N SER A 77 55.17 44.75 33.25
CA SER A 77 54.60 44.39 31.94
C SER A 77 53.40 43.42 32.06
N LEU A 78 53.41 42.54 33.06
CA LEU A 78 52.30 41.61 33.32
C LEU A 78 51.11 42.33 33.96
N LEU A 79 51.35 43.26 34.88
CA LEU A 79 50.32 44.13 35.45
C LEU A 79 49.69 45.03 34.39
N GLU A 80 50.49 45.60 33.50
CA GLU A 80 49.99 46.38 32.37
C GLU A 80 49.14 45.52 31.44
N LYS A 81 49.56 44.27 31.15
CA LYS A 81 48.76 43.32 30.38
C LYS A 81 47.46 42.92 31.11
N LEU A 82 47.50 42.73 32.43
CA LEU A 82 46.33 42.40 33.24
C LEU A 82 45.34 43.57 33.26
N SER A 83 45.81 44.79 33.54
CA SER A 83 45.03 46.02 33.48
C SER A 83 44.50 46.29 32.06
N ALA A 84 45.27 45.98 31.01
CA ALA A 84 44.78 46.11 29.64
C ALA A 84 43.69 45.09 29.31
N LEU A 85 43.75 43.88 29.87
CA LEU A 85 42.70 42.87 29.74
C LEU A 85 41.46 43.26 30.56
N GLU A 86 41.61 43.68 31.81
CA GLU A 86 40.52 44.18 32.65
C GLU A 86 39.84 45.40 32.03
N LYS A 87 40.62 46.36 31.51
CA LYS A 87 40.07 47.51 30.76
C LYS A 87 39.44 47.08 29.43
N LYS A 88 39.91 46.03 28.76
CA LYS A 88 39.22 45.52 27.56
C LYS A 88 37.91 44.81 27.89
N VAL A 89 37.84 44.16 29.06
CA VAL A 89 36.65 43.48 29.55
C VAL A 89 35.62 44.48 30.12
N ILE A 90 36.07 45.57 30.75
CA ILE A 90 35.22 46.55 31.46
C ILE A 90 35.01 47.86 30.67
N VAL A 91 36.02 48.33 29.93
CA VAL A 91 36.02 49.64 29.21
C VAL A 91 35.95 49.45 27.68
N GLY A 92 35.98 48.21 27.19
CA GLY A 92 35.68 47.85 25.81
C GLY A 92 34.18 47.92 25.47
N GLY A 93 33.51 49.01 25.87
CA GLY A 93 32.22 49.45 25.34
C GLY A 93 30.98 48.59 25.61
N VAL A 94 31.10 47.30 25.95
CA VAL A 94 29.97 46.48 26.41
C VAL A 94 30.45 45.38 27.35
N ASP A 95 29.79 45.26 28.49
CA ASP A 95 29.95 44.19 29.48
C ASP A 95 29.85 42.82 28.79
N LEU A 96 31.00 42.17 28.58
CA LEU A 96 31.11 40.90 27.85
C LEU A 96 30.35 39.77 28.56
N LEU A 97 30.21 39.87 29.89
CA LEU A 97 29.45 38.92 30.68
C LEU A 97 27.94 39.10 30.44
N ALA A 98 27.46 40.35 30.51
CA ALA A 98 26.06 40.66 30.20
C ALA A 98 25.67 40.30 28.76
N LYS A 99 26.56 40.53 27.78
CA LYS A 99 26.36 40.09 26.39
C LYS A 99 26.28 38.58 26.24
N ALA A 100 27.05 37.82 27.01
CA ALA A 100 27.00 36.37 27.00
C ALA A 100 25.68 35.86 27.61
N GLU A 101 25.23 36.45 28.71
CA GLU A 101 23.92 36.15 29.32
C GLU A 101 22.75 36.51 28.38
N GLU A 102 22.83 37.65 27.68
CA GLU A 102 21.84 38.03 26.67
C GLU A 102 21.82 37.05 25.49
N GLN A 103 22.99 36.61 25.01
CA GLN A 103 23.10 35.60 23.95
C GLN A 103 22.57 34.23 24.39
N GLU A 104 22.80 33.84 25.65
CA GLU A 104 22.28 32.60 26.23
C GLU A 104 20.75 32.62 26.30
N LYS A 105 20.16 33.72 26.78
CA LYS A 105 18.69 33.90 26.78
C LYS A 105 18.10 33.86 25.37
N LEU A 106 18.72 34.53 24.40
CA LEU A 106 18.30 34.47 22.99
C LEU A 106 18.38 33.05 22.41
N LEU A 107 19.39 32.27 22.79
CA LEU A 107 19.51 30.86 22.39
C LEU A 107 18.45 29.98 23.06
N GLU A 108 18.14 30.21 24.34
CA GLU A 108 17.06 29.50 25.03
C GLU A 108 15.69 29.81 24.42
N GLU A 109 15.38 31.08 24.14
CA GLU A 109 14.13 31.50 23.49
C GLU A 109 14.01 30.88 22.09
N SER A 110 15.10 30.88 21.31
CA SER A 110 15.16 30.25 19.99
C SER A 110 14.97 28.72 20.07
N ASN A 111 15.62 28.06 21.03
CA ASN A 111 15.47 26.62 21.24
C ASN A 111 14.04 26.25 21.64
N MET A 112 13.42 27.04 22.53
CA MET A 112 12.01 26.89 22.91
C MET A 112 11.09 27.02 21.70
N GLU A 113 11.28 28.04 20.85
CA GLU A 113 10.49 28.21 19.63
C GLU A 113 10.68 27.04 18.66
N LEU A 114 11.91 26.53 18.54
CA LEU A 114 12.25 25.41 17.66
C LEU A 114 11.61 24.10 18.17
N GLU A 115 11.58 23.87 19.47
CA GLU A 115 10.86 22.76 20.08
C GLU A 115 9.35 22.86 19.88
N GLU A 116 8.75 24.04 20.03
CA GLU A 116 7.33 24.24 19.75
C GLU A 116 7.00 23.96 18.28
N ARG A 117 7.84 24.45 17.35
CA ARG A 117 7.69 24.17 15.92
C ARG A 117 7.82 22.67 15.63
N ARG A 118 8.76 21.97 16.27
CA ARG A 118 8.89 20.51 16.16
C ARG A 118 7.64 19.79 16.68
N LYS A 119 7.13 20.16 17.86
CA LYS A 119 5.90 19.56 18.42
C LYS A 119 4.69 19.78 17.51
N ARG A 120 4.52 20.99 16.97
CA ARG A 120 3.44 21.29 15.99
C ARG A 120 3.61 20.49 14.71
N ALA A 121 4.83 20.37 14.18
CA ALA A 121 5.10 19.57 12.99
C ALA A 121 4.83 18.08 13.22
N GLU A 122 5.18 17.54 14.38
CA GLU A 122 4.86 16.16 14.76
C GLU A 122 3.36 15.92 14.92
N GLN A 123 2.62 16.87 15.52
CA GLN A 123 1.16 16.80 15.63
C GLN A 123 0.50 16.78 14.24
N LEU A 124 0.88 17.71 13.36
CA LEU A 124 0.38 17.75 11.98
C LEU A 124 0.72 16.47 11.22
N ARG A 125 1.91 15.90 11.43
CA ARG A 125 2.31 14.66 10.79
C ARG A 125 1.46 13.48 11.25
N LYS A 126 1.15 13.39 12.55
CA LYS A 126 0.26 12.36 13.11
C LYS A 126 -1.17 12.52 12.58
N GLU A 127 -1.70 13.73 12.55
CA GLU A 127 -3.03 14.00 12.00
C GLU A 127 -3.11 13.64 10.50
N LEU A 128 -2.04 13.92 9.74
CA LEU A 128 -1.97 13.53 8.33
C LEU A 128 -1.98 12.01 8.16
N GLU A 129 -1.20 11.29 8.98
CA GLU A 129 -1.13 9.83 8.95
C GLU A 129 -2.46 9.18 9.33
N GLU A 130 -3.18 9.71 10.34
CA GLU A 130 -4.53 9.27 10.69
C GLU A 130 -5.52 9.50 9.55
N LYS A 131 -5.46 10.66 8.89
CA LYS A 131 -6.32 10.97 7.73
C LYS A 131 -6.00 10.08 6.52
N GLU A 132 -4.74 9.77 6.30
CA GLU A 132 -4.32 8.83 5.26
C GLU A 132 -4.84 7.41 5.55
N GLN A 133 -4.75 6.95 6.79
CA GLN A 133 -5.33 5.66 7.21
C GLN A 133 -6.85 5.63 7.04
N GLU A 134 -7.57 6.67 7.48
CA GLU A 134 -9.03 6.77 7.27
C GLU A 134 -9.40 6.71 5.78
N ARG A 135 -8.60 7.37 4.92
CA ARG A 135 -8.81 7.33 3.47
C ARG A 135 -8.61 5.93 2.90
N LEU A 136 -7.54 5.24 3.31
CA LEU A 136 -7.28 3.86 2.90
C LEU A 136 -8.41 2.92 3.32
N ASP A 137 -8.88 3.03 4.56
CA ASP A 137 -10.02 2.25 5.07
C ASP A 137 -11.29 2.47 4.25
N ILE A 138 -11.56 3.71 3.84
CA ILE A 138 -12.72 4.05 3.00
C ILE A 138 -12.54 3.48 1.60
N GLU A 139 -11.34 3.59 1.01
CA GLU A 139 -11.03 3.05 -0.32
C GLU A 139 -11.15 1.53 -0.36
N GLU A 140 -10.71 0.82 0.68
CA GLU A 140 -10.91 -0.63 0.81
C GLU A 140 -12.38 -1.02 0.94
N LYS A 141 -13.14 -0.32 1.80
CA LYS A 141 -14.60 -0.54 1.95
C LYS A 141 -15.34 -0.29 0.64
N TYR A 142 -14.99 0.78 -0.07
CA TYR A 142 -15.60 1.10 -1.36
C TYR A 142 -15.28 0.05 -2.42
N THR A 143 -14.03 -0.41 -2.47
CA THR A 143 -13.61 -1.50 -3.38
C THR A 143 -14.38 -2.79 -3.09
N SER A 144 -14.49 -3.19 -1.83
CA SER A 144 -15.26 -4.36 -1.40
C SER A 144 -16.74 -4.25 -1.81
N LEU A 145 -17.37 -3.10 -1.57
CA LEU A 145 -18.77 -2.85 -1.95
C LEU A 145 -18.96 -2.89 -3.47
N GLN A 146 -18.00 -2.34 -4.23
CA GLN A 146 -18.00 -2.38 -5.69
C GLN A 146 -17.90 -3.82 -6.22
N GLU A 147 -17.02 -4.64 -5.65
CA GLU A 147 -16.90 -6.05 -6.01
C GLU A 147 -18.20 -6.82 -5.71
N GLU A 148 -18.83 -6.56 -4.56
CA GLU A 148 -20.12 -7.17 -4.22
C GLU A 148 -21.22 -6.76 -5.21
N ALA A 149 -21.31 -5.48 -5.55
CA ALA A 149 -22.27 -4.97 -6.54
C ALA A 149 -22.05 -5.59 -7.92
N GLN A 150 -20.80 -5.71 -8.37
CA GLN A 150 -20.46 -6.39 -9.62
C GLN A 150 -20.81 -7.89 -9.56
N GLY A 151 -20.52 -8.56 -8.44
CA GLY A 151 -20.86 -9.95 -8.21
C GLY A 151 -22.37 -10.22 -8.26
N LYS A 152 -23.16 -9.38 -7.58
CA LYS A 152 -24.64 -9.42 -7.63
C LYS A 152 -25.16 -9.15 -9.04
N THR A 153 -24.58 -8.18 -9.76
CA THR A 153 -24.97 -7.87 -11.14
C THR A 153 -24.72 -9.03 -12.09
N LYS A 154 -23.58 -9.72 -11.97
CA LYS A 154 -23.26 -10.92 -12.78
C LYS A 154 -24.25 -12.05 -12.50
N LYS A 155 -24.56 -12.31 -11.22
CA LYS A 155 -25.56 -13.32 -10.83
C LYS A 155 -26.94 -12.97 -11.37
N LEU A 156 -27.36 -11.71 -11.27
CA LEU A 156 -28.64 -11.23 -11.80
C LEU A 156 -28.72 -11.44 -13.31
N LYS A 157 -27.68 -11.05 -14.07
CA LYS A 157 -27.62 -11.29 -15.52
C LYS A 157 -27.76 -12.77 -15.86
N LYS A 158 -27.07 -13.66 -15.15
CA LYS A 158 -27.15 -15.11 -15.36
C LYS A 158 -28.58 -15.63 -15.14
N VAL A 159 -29.20 -15.27 -14.01
CA VAL A 159 -30.57 -15.70 -13.68
C VAL A 159 -31.57 -15.11 -14.68
N TRP A 160 -31.38 -13.86 -15.11
CA TRP A 160 -32.22 -13.23 -16.11
C TRP A 160 -32.14 -13.95 -17.47
N THR A 161 -30.93 -14.33 -17.92
CA THR A 161 -30.76 -15.13 -19.14
C THR A 161 -31.45 -16.48 -19.01
N MET A 162 -31.30 -17.18 -17.88
CA MET A 162 -32.00 -18.46 -17.63
C MET A 162 -33.52 -18.28 -17.65
N LEU A 163 -34.03 -17.21 -17.04
CA LEU A 163 -35.45 -16.88 -17.04
C LEU A 163 -35.96 -16.62 -18.46
N MET A 164 -35.22 -15.87 -19.27
CA MET A 164 -35.63 -15.59 -20.65
C MET A 164 -35.59 -16.85 -21.53
N ALA A 165 -34.59 -17.72 -21.34
CA ALA A 165 -34.54 -19.03 -22.01
C ALA A 165 -35.74 -19.91 -21.61
N ALA A 166 -36.05 -20.03 -20.31
CA ALA A 166 -37.21 -20.79 -19.85
C ALA A 166 -38.54 -20.21 -20.38
N LYS A 167 -38.63 -18.87 -20.51
CA LYS A 167 -39.80 -18.23 -21.12
C LYS A 167 -39.94 -18.54 -22.61
N SER A 168 -38.83 -18.55 -23.37
CA SER A 168 -38.89 -18.93 -24.78
C SER A 168 -39.25 -20.41 -24.94
N GLU A 169 -38.64 -21.29 -24.15
CA GLU A 169 -38.97 -22.73 -24.15
C GLU A 169 -40.45 -22.97 -23.84
N MET A 170 -41.02 -22.24 -22.87
CA MET A 170 -42.44 -22.34 -22.55
C MET A 170 -43.33 -21.89 -23.71
N ALA A 171 -42.95 -20.82 -24.41
CA ALA A 171 -43.69 -20.34 -25.57
C ALA A 171 -43.63 -21.35 -26.74
N ASP A 172 -42.46 -21.93 -26.98
CA ASP A 172 -42.25 -22.95 -28.01
C ASP A 172 -43.10 -24.19 -27.72
N LEU A 173 -43.07 -24.70 -26.48
CA LEU A 173 -43.88 -25.84 -26.04
C LEU A 173 -45.39 -25.57 -26.17
N GLN A 174 -45.85 -24.35 -25.83
CA GLN A 174 -47.25 -23.98 -26.00
C GLN A 174 -47.65 -23.97 -27.49
N GLN A 175 -46.77 -23.48 -28.37
CA GLN A 175 -47.02 -23.47 -29.81
C GLN A 175 -47.05 -24.90 -30.38
N GLU A 176 -46.12 -25.77 -29.99
CA GLU A 176 -46.11 -27.18 -30.39
C GLU A 176 -47.39 -27.88 -29.95
N HIS A 177 -47.77 -27.72 -28.67
CA HIS A 177 -48.99 -28.31 -28.14
C HIS A 177 -50.24 -27.83 -28.88
N GLN A 178 -50.32 -26.54 -29.21
CA GLN A 178 -51.42 -25.99 -30.00
C GLN A 178 -51.49 -26.62 -31.40
N ARG A 179 -50.34 -26.80 -32.08
CA ARG A 179 -50.28 -27.47 -33.39
C ARG A 179 -50.68 -28.94 -33.30
N GLU A 180 -50.27 -29.65 -32.24
CA GLU A 180 -50.68 -31.03 -32.00
C GLU A 180 -52.20 -31.13 -31.80
N ILE A 181 -52.78 -30.25 -30.98
CA ILE A 181 -54.24 -30.19 -30.79
C ILE A 181 -54.94 -29.92 -32.11
N GLU A 182 -54.47 -28.95 -32.90
CA GLU A 182 -55.05 -28.65 -34.21
C GLU A 182 -54.97 -29.85 -35.15
N GLY A 183 -53.85 -30.57 -35.16
CA GLY A 183 -53.69 -31.81 -35.93
C GLY A 183 -54.64 -32.92 -35.50
N LEU A 184 -54.77 -33.14 -34.19
CA LEU A 184 -55.72 -34.14 -33.65
C LEU A 184 -57.17 -33.77 -33.97
N LEU A 185 -57.54 -32.49 -33.84
CA LEU A 185 -58.88 -32.01 -34.18
C LEU A 185 -59.18 -32.16 -35.67
N GLU A 186 -58.21 -31.91 -36.55
CA GLU A 186 -58.41 -32.13 -37.99
C GLU A 186 -58.54 -33.62 -38.33
N ASN A 187 -57.75 -34.48 -37.69
CA ASN A 187 -57.89 -35.94 -37.82
C ASN A 187 -59.29 -36.40 -37.37
N ILE A 188 -59.79 -35.90 -36.23
CA ILE A 188 -61.15 -36.21 -35.77
C ILE A 188 -62.19 -35.76 -36.80
N ARG A 189 -62.04 -34.56 -37.37
CA ARG A 189 -62.95 -34.06 -38.42
C ARG A 189 -62.89 -34.93 -39.67
N GLN A 190 -61.71 -35.35 -40.10
CA GLN A 190 -61.54 -36.24 -41.24
C GLN A 190 -62.20 -37.59 -41.01
N LEU A 191 -61.89 -38.26 -39.90
CA LEU A 191 -62.50 -39.55 -39.53
C LEU A 191 -64.02 -39.44 -39.40
N SER A 192 -64.53 -38.34 -38.84
CA SER A 192 -65.97 -38.10 -38.75
C SER A 192 -66.63 -37.95 -40.13
N ARG A 193 -65.97 -37.29 -41.09
CA ARG A 193 -66.44 -37.17 -42.47
C ARG A 193 -66.44 -38.53 -43.18
N GLU A 194 -65.35 -39.28 -43.04
CA GLU A 194 -65.21 -40.62 -43.62
C GLU A 194 -66.25 -41.58 -43.05
N LEU A 195 -66.44 -41.62 -41.73
CA LEU A 195 -67.46 -42.44 -41.09
C LEU A 195 -68.86 -42.10 -41.62
N ARG A 196 -69.22 -40.81 -41.68
CA ARG A 196 -70.52 -40.39 -42.23
C ARG A 196 -70.70 -40.80 -43.68
N LEU A 197 -69.65 -40.74 -44.49
CA LEU A 197 -69.69 -41.19 -45.87
C LEU A 197 -69.92 -42.71 -45.95
N GLN A 198 -69.20 -43.50 -45.15
CA GLN A 198 -69.37 -44.96 -45.11
C GLN A 198 -70.79 -45.34 -44.65
N MET A 199 -71.29 -44.69 -43.59
CA MET A 199 -72.68 -44.87 -43.13
C MET A 199 -73.68 -44.53 -44.25
N LEU A 200 -73.51 -43.40 -44.94
CA LEU A 200 -74.39 -43.03 -46.05
C LEU A 200 -74.38 -44.08 -47.17
N ILE A 201 -73.21 -44.65 -47.50
CA ILE A 201 -73.11 -45.72 -48.49
C ILE A 201 -73.85 -46.97 -48.00
N ILE A 202 -73.65 -47.37 -46.74
CA ILE A 202 -74.34 -48.52 -46.15
C ILE A 202 -75.86 -48.31 -46.19
N ASP A 203 -76.35 -47.16 -45.74
CA ASP A 203 -77.77 -46.83 -45.67
C ASP A 203 -78.44 -46.82 -47.05
N ASN A 204 -77.73 -46.39 -48.10
CA ASN A 204 -78.29 -46.31 -49.46
C ASN A 204 -78.23 -47.63 -50.23
N PHE A 205 -77.24 -48.48 -49.95
CA PHE A 205 -76.98 -49.68 -50.78
C PHE A 205 -77.28 -51.01 -50.07
N ILE A 206 -77.44 -51.03 -48.74
CA ILE A 206 -77.70 -52.25 -47.97
C ILE A 206 -79.02 -52.09 -47.20
N PRO A 207 -80.06 -52.88 -47.52
CA PRO A 207 -81.30 -52.90 -46.75
C PRO A 207 -81.06 -53.25 -45.26
N GLN A 208 -81.87 -52.65 -44.37
CA GLN A 208 -81.72 -52.76 -42.91
C GLN A 208 -81.66 -54.22 -42.41
N ASP A 209 -82.53 -55.09 -42.93
CA ASP A 209 -82.58 -56.51 -42.53
C ASP A 209 -81.24 -57.24 -42.78
N TYR A 210 -80.53 -56.88 -43.86
CA TYR A 210 -79.21 -57.43 -44.16
C TYR A 210 -78.10 -56.81 -43.32
N GLN A 211 -78.22 -55.54 -42.93
CA GLN A 211 -77.27 -54.90 -42.02
C GLN A 211 -77.31 -55.59 -40.65
N GLU A 212 -78.50 -55.77 -40.07
CA GLU A 212 -78.68 -56.48 -38.79
C GLU A 212 -78.16 -57.92 -38.87
N MET A 213 -78.40 -58.60 -39.99
CA MET A 213 -77.83 -59.93 -40.22
C MET A 213 -76.29 -59.88 -40.18
N ILE A 214 -75.66 -58.98 -40.92
CA ILE A 214 -74.19 -58.87 -40.96
C ILE A 214 -73.62 -58.56 -39.57
N GLU A 215 -74.20 -57.62 -38.84
CA GLU A 215 -73.76 -57.24 -37.48
C GLU A 215 -73.78 -58.43 -36.51
N ASN A 216 -74.81 -59.28 -36.57
CA ASN A 216 -74.93 -60.46 -35.71
C ASN A 216 -73.91 -61.56 -36.01
N TYR A 217 -73.41 -61.64 -37.26
CA TYR A 217 -72.50 -62.68 -37.70
C TYR A 217 -71.04 -62.22 -37.87
N VAL A 218 -70.73 -60.95 -37.61
CA VAL A 218 -69.36 -60.44 -37.62
C VAL A 218 -68.70 -60.57 -36.25
N HIS A 219 -67.39 -60.75 -36.21
CA HIS A 219 -66.60 -60.70 -34.98
C HIS A 219 -65.22 -60.10 -35.26
N TRP A 220 -64.64 -59.44 -34.27
CA TRP A 220 -63.29 -58.91 -34.36
C TRP A 220 -62.28 -60.02 -34.07
N ASN A 221 -61.28 -60.17 -34.94
CA ASN A 221 -60.17 -61.10 -34.73
C ASN A 221 -58.92 -60.31 -34.31
N GLU A 222 -58.57 -60.37 -33.03
CA GLU A 222 -57.43 -59.66 -32.43
C GLU A 222 -56.07 -60.10 -33.00
N ASP A 223 -55.92 -61.35 -33.44
CA ASP A 223 -54.64 -61.89 -33.91
C ASP A 223 -54.26 -61.34 -35.31
N ILE A 224 -55.27 -61.00 -36.11
CA ILE A 224 -55.10 -60.49 -37.49
C ILE A 224 -55.42 -58.99 -37.56
N GLY A 225 -56.18 -58.45 -36.61
CA GLY A 225 -56.58 -57.05 -36.56
C GLY A 225 -57.65 -56.69 -37.60
N GLU A 226 -58.55 -57.63 -37.91
CA GLU A 226 -59.59 -57.45 -38.93
C GLU A 226 -60.95 -58.00 -38.47
N TRP A 227 -62.03 -57.40 -38.99
CA TRP A 227 -63.40 -57.93 -38.83
C TRP A 227 -63.60 -59.15 -39.71
N GLN A 228 -64.02 -60.27 -39.10
CA GLN A 228 -64.29 -61.53 -39.80
C GLN A 228 -65.77 -61.88 -39.72
N LEU A 229 -66.38 -62.12 -40.88
CA LEU A 229 -67.76 -62.60 -40.97
C LEU A 229 -67.77 -64.13 -40.84
N LYS A 230 -68.70 -64.66 -40.05
CA LYS A 230 -68.87 -66.11 -39.90
C LYS A 230 -69.33 -66.74 -41.22
N CYS A 231 -68.77 -67.90 -41.55
CA CYS A 231 -69.15 -68.67 -42.75
C CYS A 231 -68.96 -67.92 -44.09
N VAL A 232 -68.04 -66.94 -44.18
CA VAL A 232 -67.73 -66.18 -45.41
C VAL A 232 -67.47 -67.05 -46.62
N ALA A 233 -66.81 -68.20 -46.44
CA ALA A 233 -66.52 -69.14 -47.52
C ALA A 233 -67.78 -69.68 -48.25
N TYR A 234 -68.94 -69.64 -47.59
CA TYR A 234 -70.22 -70.12 -48.13
C TYR A 234 -71.10 -69.00 -48.71
N THR A 235 -70.59 -67.77 -48.77
CA THR A 235 -71.28 -66.64 -49.41
C THR A 235 -71.16 -66.73 -50.93
N GLY A 236 -72.22 -66.34 -51.65
CA GLY A 236 -72.30 -66.50 -53.11
C GLY A 236 -71.15 -65.83 -53.91
N ASN A 237 -70.57 -64.75 -53.38
CA ASN A 237 -69.42 -64.07 -53.99
C ASN A 237 -68.13 -64.89 -53.88
N ASN A 238 -67.92 -65.59 -52.76
CA ASN A 238 -66.75 -66.46 -52.55
C ASN A 238 -66.91 -67.85 -53.21
N MET A 239 -68.15 -68.27 -53.45
CA MET A 239 -68.45 -69.52 -54.18
C MET A 239 -68.39 -69.37 -55.71
N ARG A 240 -68.55 -68.16 -56.25
CA ARG A 240 -68.26 -67.86 -57.66
C ARG A 240 -66.75 -67.87 -57.86
N LYS A 241 -66.21 -69.00 -58.32
CA LYS A 241 -64.82 -69.11 -58.80
C LYS A 241 -64.53 -67.90 -59.71
N GLN A 242 -63.46 -67.17 -59.40
CA GLN A 242 -62.91 -66.15 -60.28
C GLN A 242 -62.83 -66.76 -61.69
N THR A 243 -63.48 -66.11 -62.67
CA THR A 243 -63.19 -66.39 -64.08
C THR A 243 -61.68 -66.34 -64.25
N PRO A 244 -61.02 -67.39 -64.75
CA PRO A 244 -59.57 -67.42 -64.81
C PRO A 244 -59.08 -66.25 -65.65
N VAL A 245 -58.30 -65.36 -65.02
CA VAL A 245 -57.52 -64.36 -65.73
C VAL A 245 -56.55 -65.14 -66.62
N PRO A 246 -56.51 -64.93 -67.94
CA PRO A 246 -55.57 -65.65 -68.79
C PRO A 246 -54.15 -65.31 -68.33
N ASP A 247 -53.37 -66.36 -68.06
CA ASP A 247 -51.95 -66.26 -67.70
C ASP A 247 -51.25 -65.29 -68.66
N LYS A 248 -50.83 -64.14 -68.13
CA LYS A 248 -49.78 -63.36 -68.78
C LYS A 248 -48.52 -64.20 -68.68
N LYS A 249 -48.30 -65.04 -69.70
CA LYS A 249 -47.02 -65.68 -69.94
C LYS A 249 -45.94 -64.62 -69.82
N GLU A 250 -45.04 -64.84 -68.88
CA GLU A 250 -43.71 -64.25 -68.83
C GLU A 250 -43.14 -64.20 -70.24
N ARG A 251 -42.83 -62.99 -70.70
CA ARG A 251 -41.77 -62.77 -71.68
C ARG A 251 -40.79 -61.82 -71.02
N ASP A 252 -39.90 -62.42 -70.25
CA ASP A 252 -38.56 -61.88 -69.98
C ASP A 252 -37.62 -62.32 -71.12
N PRO A 253 -36.42 -61.72 -71.26
CA PRO A 253 -35.91 -60.49 -70.64
C PRO A 253 -35.73 -59.31 -71.62
#